data_AF-W1W1B0-F1
#
_entry.id   AF-W1W1B0-F1
#
_cell.length_a   1.000
_cell.length_b   1.000
_cell.length_c   1.000
_cell.angle_alpha   90.00
_cell.angle_beta   90.00
_cell.angle_gamma   90.00
#
_symmetry.space_group_name_H-M   'P 1'
#
loop_
_entity.id
_entity.type
_entity.pdbx_description
1 polymer ?
#
loop_
_entity_poly.entity_id
_entity_poly.type
_entity_poly.pdbx_seq_one_letter_code
_entity_poly.pdbx_strand_id
1 'polypeptide(L)'
;ITQNGKDFTIATKKDVTFDTVTANDTITAPKVKATDGVETPEVTGLTNKTWVPGQTQPVSGRAATEDQLKAVDDQVEANKANITKNAGDIAANKAQIDKNTEAIGRKISLGGNTGSTDEKSLSTGDVKFNIKGENGLTTVANGEDVTVKIDDATKAKIDNAANQD
;
A
#
# COMPACT_ATOMS: atom_id res chain seq x y z
N ILE A 1 1.67 31.09 -59.40
CA ILE A 1 2.63 32.08 -59.96
C ILE A 1 4.02 31.55 -59.63
N THR A 2 4.93 31.43 -60.59
CA THR A 2 6.30 30.96 -60.33
C THR A 2 7.29 31.98 -60.90
N GLN A 3 8.09 32.63 -60.05
CA GLN A 3 9.34 33.31 -60.42
C GLN A 3 10.39 32.99 -59.36
N ASN A 4 11.60 32.66 -59.79
CA ASN A 4 12.74 32.42 -58.89
C ASN A 4 13.32 33.75 -58.40
N GLY A 5 13.53 33.87 -57.09
CA GLY A 5 14.39 34.90 -56.48
C GLY A 5 13.78 36.29 -56.27
N LYS A 6 12.45 36.44 -56.23
CA LYS A 6 11.78 37.71 -55.88
C LYS A 6 10.76 37.50 -54.77
N ASP A 7 10.64 38.49 -53.88
CA ASP A 7 9.58 38.53 -52.87
C ASP A 7 8.22 38.79 -53.53
N PHE A 8 7.21 38.02 -53.12
CA PHE A 8 5.83 38.21 -53.56
C PHE A 8 5.00 38.85 -52.44
N THR A 9 4.41 40.01 -52.72
CA THR A 9 3.37 40.60 -51.86
C THR A 9 1.99 40.15 -52.36
N ILE A 10 1.23 39.45 -51.52
CA ILE A 10 -0.12 38.99 -51.82
C ILE A 10 -1.09 39.73 -50.89
N ALA A 11 -1.99 40.53 -51.46
CA ALA A 11 -3.06 41.19 -50.72
C ALA A 11 -4.28 40.27 -50.63
N THR A 12 -4.72 39.95 -49.41
CA THR A 12 -5.92 39.14 -49.15
C THR A 12 -7.07 40.00 -48.62
N LYS A 13 -8.30 39.50 -48.77
CA LYS A 13 -9.45 40.03 -48.02
C LYS A 13 -9.32 39.62 -46.53
N LYS A 14 -10.13 40.22 -45.67
CA LYS A 14 -10.31 39.70 -44.30
C LYS A 14 -10.89 38.29 -44.36
N ASP A 15 -10.57 37.48 -43.34
CA ASP A 15 -11.16 36.15 -43.10
C ASP A 15 -10.94 35.13 -44.24
N VAL A 16 -9.71 35.02 -44.73
CA VAL A 16 -9.34 33.97 -45.71
C VAL A 16 -9.24 32.62 -45.02
N THR A 17 -9.90 31.63 -45.59
CA THR A 17 -9.77 30.21 -45.22
C THR A 17 -8.78 29.52 -46.15
N PHE A 18 -7.89 28.72 -45.57
CA PHE A 18 -7.00 27.83 -46.30
C PHE A 18 -7.32 26.39 -45.90
N ASP A 19 -7.43 25.47 -46.84
CA ASP A 19 -7.65 24.05 -46.54
C ASP A 19 -6.48 23.46 -45.74
N THR A 20 -5.26 23.85 -46.11
CA THR A 20 -4.02 23.46 -45.44
C THR A 20 -3.06 24.63 -45.36
N VAL A 21 -2.44 24.81 -44.21
CA VAL A 21 -1.36 25.78 -43.98
C VAL A 21 -0.13 25.01 -43.53
N THR A 22 0.96 25.11 -44.29
CA THR A 22 2.28 24.62 -43.89
C THR A 22 3.12 25.80 -43.42
N ALA A 23 3.45 25.84 -42.13
CA ALA A 23 4.42 26.77 -41.58
C ALA A 23 5.75 26.04 -41.42
N ASN A 24 6.81 26.54 -42.06
CA ASN A 24 8.17 26.00 -41.91
C ASN A 24 8.91 26.58 -40.69
N ASP A 25 8.39 27.69 -40.15
CA ASP A 25 8.90 28.39 -38.98
C ASP A 25 7.89 28.36 -37.84
N THR A 26 8.24 28.99 -36.72
CA THR A 26 7.40 29.11 -35.52
C THR A 26 6.02 29.67 -35.84
N ILE A 27 4.98 28.97 -35.39
CA ILE A 27 3.61 29.49 -35.33
C ILE A 27 3.45 30.20 -33.99
N THR A 28 3.38 31.52 -34.01
CA THR A 28 2.99 32.31 -32.85
C THR A 28 1.49 32.55 -32.92
N ALA A 29 0.76 32.37 -31.81
CA ALA A 29 -0.64 32.77 -31.73
C ALA A 29 -0.78 34.26 -32.13
N PRO A 30 -1.84 34.63 -32.87
CA PRO A 30 -2.00 35.98 -33.38
C PRO A 30 -1.98 36.98 -32.22
N LYS A 31 -0.97 37.85 -32.19
CA LYS A 31 -0.87 38.93 -31.22
C LYS A 31 -1.62 40.14 -31.76
N VAL A 32 -2.84 40.47 -31.29
CA VAL A 32 -3.30 41.86 -31.47
C VAL A 32 -4.34 42.35 -30.46
N LYS A 33 -3.91 43.24 -29.56
CA LYS A 33 -4.40 44.63 -29.49
C LYS A 33 -3.39 45.56 -28.79
N ALA A 34 -3.29 46.79 -29.30
CA ALA A 34 -2.36 47.83 -28.85
C ALA A 34 -2.90 48.72 -27.71
N THR A 35 -4.05 48.40 -27.11
CA THR A 35 -4.76 49.32 -26.18
C THR A 35 -5.26 48.70 -24.87
N ASP A 36 -5.36 47.38 -24.73
CA ASP A 36 -6.18 46.77 -23.65
C ASP A 36 -5.37 45.87 -22.67
N GLY A 37 -4.05 45.74 -22.84
CA GLY A 37 -3.16 44.95 -21.95
C GLY A 37 -2.62 43.65 -22.55
N VAL A 38 -1.84 42.91 -21.76
CA VAL A 38 -1.17 41.66 -22.18
C VAL A 38 -2.18 40.52 -22.27
N GLU A 39 -2.58 40.15 -23.48
CA GLU A 39 -3.12 38.81 -23.73
C GLU A 39 -1.95 37.83 -23.85
N THR A 40 -1.97 36.76 -23.05
CA THR A 40 -1.05 35.64 -23.23
C THR A 40 -1.35 34.97 -24.57
N PRO A 41 -0.39 34.86 -25.51
CA PRO A 41 -0.66 34.26 -26.81
C PRO A 41 -1.05 32.79 -26.67
N GLU A 42 -2.25 32.41 -27.16
CA GLU A 42 -2.79 31.04 -27.08
C GLU A 42 -3.16 30.49 -28.47
N VAL A 43 -2.87 29.21 -28.70
CA VAL A 43 -3.34 28.48 -29.90
C VAL A 43 -4.62 27.74 -29.55
N THR A 44 -5.76 28.29 -29.98
CA THR A 44 -7.09 27.72 -29.72
C THR A 44 -7.61 26.91 -30.92
N GLY A 45 -8.76 26.23 -30.76
CA GLY A 45 -9.39 25.44 -31.84
C GLY A 45 -8.79 24.04 -32.05
N LEU A 46 -7.89 23.60 -31.17
CA LEU A 46 -7.29 22.27 -31.22
C LEU A 46 -8.33 21.16 -30.91
N THR A 47 -8.27 20.07 -31.68
CA THR A 47 -9.23 18.95 -31.58
C THR A 47 -8.76 17.82 -30.67
N ASN A 48 -7.48 17.79 -30.29
CA ASN A 48 -6.89 16.73 -29.48
C ASN A 48 -7.13 16.92 -27.99
N LYS A 49 -8.36 16.71 -27.53
CA LYS A 49 -8.76 17.00 -26.13
C LYS A 49 -8.74 15.79 -25.21
N THR A 50 -8.78 14.59 -25.77
CA THR A 50 -8.87 13.35 -24.99
C THR A 50 -7.51 12.74 -24.75
N TRP A 51 -7.20 12.43 -23.49
CA TRP A 51 -6.12 11.52 -23.12
C TRP A 51 -6.69 10.13 -22.85
N VAL A 52 -5.99 9.08 -23.30
CA VAL A 52 -6.40 7.68 -23.08
C VAL A 52 -5.45 7.05 -22.05
N PRO A 53 -5.95 6.68 -20.85
CA PRO A 53 -5.13 6.00 -19.86
C PRO A 53 -4.47 4.74 -20.40
N GLY A 54 -3.21 4.51 -20.03
CA GLY A 54 -2.44 3.35 -20.48
C GLY A 54 -1.81 3.48 -21.87
N GLN A 55 -2.05 4.59 -22.59
CA GLN A 55 -1.29 4.89 -23.79
C GLN A 55 0.14 5.30 -23.39
N THR A 56 1.11 4.43 -23.69
CA THR A 56 2.52 4.62 -23.30
C THR A 56 3.37 5.31 -24.37
N GLN A 57 2.82 5.49 -25.58
CA GLN A 57 3.53 6.08 -26.71
C GLN A 57 2.82 7.34 -27.21
N PRO A 58 3.55 8.48 -27.36
CA PRO A 58 2.99 9.67 -27.95
C PRO A 58 2.77 9.48 -29.45
N VAL A 59 1.88 10.29 -30.03
CA VAL A 59 1.87 10.47 -31.48
C VAL A 59 3.00 11.44 -31.83
N SER A 60 4.08 10.92 -32.43
CA SER A 60 5.27 11.72 -32.75
C SER A 60 4.92 12.94 -33.62
N GLY A 61 5.50 14.10 -33.27
CA GLY A 61 5.25 15.37 -33.96
C GLY A 61 3.93 16.08 -33.60
N ARG A 62 3.10 15.51 -32.70
CA ARG A 62 1.86 16.14 -32.23
C ARG A 62 2.04 16.74 -30.84
N ALA A 63 1.64 18.01 -30.67
CA ALA A 63 1.57 18.66 -29.36
C ALA A 63 0.40 18.14 -28.53
N ALA A 64 0.55 18.10 -27.20
CA ALA A 64 -0.56 17.86 -26.27
C ALA A 64 -1.35 19.15 -26.01
N THR A 65 -2.66 19.04 -25.72
CA THR A 65 -3.49 20.17 -25.25
C THR A 65 -3.51 20.27 -23.73
N GLU A 66 -3.94 21.42 -23.22
CA GLU A 66 -4.23 21.62 -21.80
C GLU A 66 -5.27 20.62 -21.27
N ASP A 67 -6.28 20.25 -22.07
CA ASP A 67 -7.25 19.21 -21.71
C ASP A 67 -6.57 17.85 -21.44
N GLN A 68 -5.60 17.46 -22.29
CA GLN A 68 -4.84 16.22 -22.10
C GLN A 68 -3.90 16.30 -20.90
N LEU A 69 -3.28 17.46 -20.65
CA LEU A 69 -2.45 17.69 -19.46
C LEU A 69 -3.28 17.65 -18.18
N LYS A 70 -4.50 18.19 -18.20
CA LYS A 70 -5.43 18.15 -17.07
C LYS A 70 -5.85 16.73 -16.71
N ALA A 71 -6.09 15.88 -17.71
CA ALA A 71 -6.39 14.47 -17.47
C ALA A 71 -5.21 13.72 -16.80
N VAL A 72 -3.97 14.06 -17.16
CA VAL A 72 -2.77 13.52 -16.51
C VAL A 72 -2.66 14.06 -15.07
N ASP A 73 -2.90 15.35 -14.86
CA ASP A 73 -2.92 15.97 -13.53
C ASP A 73 -3.92 15.30 -12.58
N ASP A 74 -5.15 15.03 -13.06
CA ASP A 74 -6.17 14.32 -12.30
C ASP A 74 -5.73 12.90 -11.91
N GLN A 75 -5.04 12.19 -12.82
CA GLN A 75 -4.50 10.86 -12.54
C GLN A 75 -3.35 10.92 -11.51
N VAL A 76 -2.52 11.97 -11.56
CA VAL A 76 -1.45 12.19 -10.58
C VAL A 76 -2.04 12.44 -9.18
N GLU A 77 -3.05 13.28 -9.06
CA GLU A 77 -3.71 13.53 -7.76
C GLU A 77 -4.43 12.27 -7.23
N ALA A 78 -5.08 11.48 -8.09
CA ALA A 78 -5.64 10.19 -7.71
C ALA A 78 -4.56 9.21 -7.20
N ASN A 79 -3.41 9.14 -7.88
CA ASN A 79 -2.30 8.30 -7.46
C ASN A 79 -1.72 8.75 -6.12
N LYS A 80 -1.58 10.06 -5.91
CA LYS A 80 -1.12 10.64 -4.65
C LYS A 80 -2.05 10.28 -3.49
N ALA A 81 -3.37 10.36 -3.68
CA ALA A 81 -4.35 9.92 -2.68
C ALA A 81 -4.22 8.42 -2.35
N ASN A 82 -4.07 7.57 -3.37
CA ASN A 82 -3.85 6.13 -3.18
C ASN A 82 -2.54 5.84 -2.42
N ILE A 83 -1.46 6.55 -2.73
CA ILE A 83 -0.18 6.41 -2.03
C ILE A 83 -0.32 6.80 -0.56
N THR A 84 -0.99 7.92 -0.26
CA THR A 84 -1.25 8.35 1.13
C THR A 84 -2.07 7.31 1.89
N LYS A 85 -3.12 6.75 1.27
CA LYS A 85 -3.91 5.68 1.89
C LYS A 85 -3.06 4.44 2.17
N ASN A 86 -2.31 3.96 1.17
CA ASN A 86 -1.45 2.80 1.33
C ASN A 86 -0.39 3.00 2.42
N ALA A 87 0.19 4.20 2.52
CA ALA A 87 1.12 4.54 3.60
C ALA A 87 0.47 4.44 4.98
N GLY A 88 -0.79 4.88 5.12
CA GLY A 88 -1.58 4.74 6.34
C GLY A 88 -1.87 3.28 6.69
N ASP A 89 -2.31 2.47 5.71
CA ASP A 89 -2.60 1.05 5.89
C ASP A 89 -1.33 0.27 6.30
N ILE A 90 -0.18 0.60 5.70
CA ILE A 90 1.12 0.02 6.09
C ILE A 90 1.48 0.37 7.53
N ALA A 91 1.30 1.62 7.95
CA ALA A 91 1.56 2.04 9.31
C ALA A 91 0.65 1.33 10.33
N ALA A 92 -0.63 1.16 10.01
CA ALA A 92 -1.58 0.42 10.85
C ALA A 92 -1.18 -1.06 10.97
N ASN A 93 -0.82 -1.70 9.85
CA ASN A 93 -0.33 -3.08 9.84
C ASN A 93 0.95 -3.24 10.67
N LYS A 94 1.89 -2.30 10.55
CA LYS A 94 3.12 -2.29 11.36
C LYS A 94 2.79 -2.24 12.85
N ALA A 95 1.87 -1.37 13.27
CA ALA A 95 1.43 -1.27 14.66
C ALA A 95 0.77 -2.56 15.16
N GLN A 96 0.00 -3.25 14.32
CA GLN A 96 -0.62 -4.53 14.69
C GLN A 96 0.40 -5.66 14.78
N ILE A 97 1.38 -5.71 13.87
CA ILE A 97 2.49 -6.67 13.93
C ILE A 97 3.31 -6.46 15.21
N ASP A 98 3.56 -5.20 15.59
CA ASP A 98 4.29 -4.89 16.84
C ASP A 98 3.53 -5.41 18.07
N LYS A 99 2.20 -5.19 18.13
CA LYS A 99 1.34 -5.74 19.20
C LYS A 99 1.38 -7.27 19.24
N ASN A 100 1.31 -7.92 18.08
CA ASN A 100 1.38 -9.37 17.99
C ASN A 100 2.75 -9.88 18.45
N THR A 101 3.84 -9.21 18.04
CA THR A 101 5.22 -9.53 18.44
C THR A 101 5.41 -9.40 19.94
N GLU A 102 4.87 -8.35 20.56
CA GLU A 102 4.89 -8.19 22.01
C GLU A 102 4.06 -9.30 22.69
N ALA A 103 2.87 -9.60 22.17
CA ALA A 103 1.98 -10.60 22.74
C ALA A 103 2.58 -12.01 22.72
N ILE A 104 3.16 -12.45 21.61
CA ILE A 104 3.84 -13.75 21.53
C ILE A 104 5.08 -13.80 22.42
N GLY A 105 5.73 -12.66 22.65
CA GLY A 105 6.90 -12.51 23.52
C GLY A 105 6.58 -12.53 25.01
N ARG A 106 5.31 -12.39 25.41
CA ARG A 106 4.91 -12.54 26.81
C ARG A 106 5.24 -13.95 27.31
N LYS A 107 5.74 -13.99 28.53
CA LYS A 107 6.24 -15.22 29.14
C LYS A 107 5.25 -15.78 30.15
N ILE A 108 5.22 -17.10 30.27
CA ILE A 108 4.44 -17.85 31.24
C ILE A 108 5.40 -18.68 32.09
N SER A 109 5.23 -18.64 33.40
CA SER A 109 5.89 -19.50 34.38
C SER A 109 4.89 -19.91 35.46
N LEU A 110 5.15 -21.04 36.12
CA LEU A 110 4.34 -21.56 37.23
C LEU A 110 5.16 -21.49 38.52
N GLY A 111 4.58 -20.95 39.59
CA GLY A 111 5.18 -20.89 40.92
C GLY A 111 4.64 -21.99 41.84
N GLY A 112 5.45 -22.40 42.82
CA GLY A 112 5.04 -23.30 43.90
C GLY A 112 5.31 -22.72 45.29
N ASN A 113 5.05 -23.50 46.34
CA ASN A 113 5.42 -23.12 47.72
C ASN A 113 6.92 -22.86 47.86
N THR A 114 7.75 -23.53 47.03
CA THR A 114 9.16 -23.22 46.82
C THR A 114 9.46 -23.25 45.31
N GLY A 115 10.23 -22.28 44.82
CA GLY A 115 10.68 -22.20 43.43
C GLY A 115 9.61 -21.86 42.38
N SER A 116 10.06 -21.77 41.12
CA SER A 116 9.25 -21.53 39.93
C SER A 116 9.82 -22.31 38.74
N THR A 117 8.99 -22.58 37.74
CA THR A 117 9.48 -23.09 36.45
C THR A 117 10.25 -22.03 35.69
N ASP A 118 11.12 -22.46 34.78
CA ASP A 118 11.64 -21.58 33.74
C ASP A 118 10.48 -20.95 32.95
N GLU A 119 10.68 -19.71 32.54
CA GLU A 119 9.73 -18.98 31.71
C GLU A 119 9.68 -19.58 30.28
N LYS A 120 8.47 -19.66 29.71
CA LYS A 120 8.24 -20.10 28.32
C LYS A 120 7.39 -19.08 27.56
N SER A 121 7.59 -19.01 26.24
CA SER A 121 6.90 -18.12 25.32
C SER A 121 6.95 -18.74 23.92
N LEU A 122 5.96 -18.41 23.07
CA LEU A 122 5.91 -18.83 21.66
C LEU A 122 6.88 -18.04 20.75
N SER A 123 7.62 -17.08 21.31
CA SER A 123 8.54 -16.23 20.54
C SER A 123 9.73 -16.97 19.92
N THR A 124 10.04 -18.18 20.38
CA THR A 124 11.19 -18.96 19.90
C THR A 124 10.85 -20.40 19.45
N GLY A 125 9.59 -20.82 19.56
CA GLY A 125 9.14 -22.15 19.15
C GLY A 125 7.93 -22.66 19.94
N ASP A 126 7.58 -23.93 19.71
CA ASP A 126 6.48 -24.60 20.41
C ASP A 126 6.74 -24.68 21.93
N VAL A 127 5.68 -24.54 22.72
CA VAL A 127 5.75 -24.58 24.18
C VAL A 127 5.25 -25.93 24.70
N LYS A 128 6.09 -26.61 25.47
CA LYS A 128 5.73 -27.83 26.21
C LYS A 128 5.96 -27.63 27.70
N PHE A 129 4.93 -27.90 28.50
CA PHE A 129 5.05 -28.02 29.96
C PHE A 129 4.90 -29.49 30.36
N ASN A 130 5.84 -29.97 31.16
CA ASN A 130 5.73 -31.29 31.77
C ASN A 130 5.20 -31.11 33.19
N ILE A 131 4.14 -31.85 33.56
CA ILE A 131 3.67 -31.95 34.94
C ILE A 131 4.19 -33.28 35.49
N LYS A 132 5.03 -33.22 36.52
CA LYS A 132 5.64 -34.40 37.14
C LYS A 132 4.98 -34.69 38.47
N GLY A 133 4.57 -35.94 38.68
CA GLY A 133 4.22 -36.45 40.01
C GLY A 133 5.48 -36.95 40.71
N GLU A 134 5.63 -36.57 41.98
CA GLU A 134 6.66 -37.09 42.89
C GLU A 134 6.00 -37.45 44.22
N ASN A 135 6.70 -38.22 45.07
CA ASN A 135 6.30 -38.53 46.46
C ASN A 135 4.85 -39.00 46.63
N GLY A 136 4.42 -40.01 45.88
CA GLY A 136 3.07 -40.56 46.04
C GLY A 136 2.09 -40.16 44.94
N LEU A 137 2.51 -39.35 43.96
CA LEU A 137 1.65 -38.85 42.88
C LEU A 137 2.10 -39.36 41.50
N THR A 138 1.13 -39.61 40.63
CA THR A 138 1.33 -39.87 39.20
C THR A 138 0.52 -38.88 38.37
N THR A 139 1.05 -38.55 37.19
CA THR A 139 0.40 -37.66 36.22
C THR A 139 0.21 -38.39 34.90
N VAL A 140 -0.96 -38.22 34.28
CA VAL A 140 -1.28 -38.81 32.98
C VAL A 140 -1.92 -37.73 32.12
N ALA A 141 -1.26 -37.38 31.01
CA ALA A 141 -1.82 -36.49 29.99
C ALA A 141 -2.53 -37.33 28.91
N ASN A 142 -3.80 -37.06 28.66
CA ASN A 142 -4.57 -37.71 27.60
C ASN A 142 -5.64 -36.74 27.08
N GLY A 143 -5.67 -36.53 25.76
CA GLY A 143 -6.56 -35.56 25.14
C GLY A 143 -6.27 -34.15 25.64
N GLU A 144 -7.31 -33.48 26.13
CA GLU A 144 -7.26 -32.09 26.60
C GLU A 144 -6.90 -31.97 28.10
N ASP A 145 -6.86 -33.10 28.82
CA ASP A 145 -6.70 -33.13 30.28
C ASP A 145 -5.34 -33.70 30.72
N VAL A 146 -4.88 -33.21 31.88
CA VAL A 146 -3.85 -33.87 32.68
C VAL A 146 -4.47 -34.30 34.00
N THR A 147 -4.56 -35.61 34.21
CA THR A 147 -5.02 -36.18 35.49
C THR A 147 -3.85 -36.31 36.45
N VAL A 148 -4.01 -35.82 37.68
CA VAL A 148 -3.08 -36.04 38.79
C VAL A 148 -3.75 -36.95 39.80
N LYS A 149 -3.11 -38.06 40.15
CA LYS A 149 -3.66 -39.06 41.08
C LYS A 149 -2.60 -39.55 42.06
N ILE A 150 -3.04 -40.08 43.20
CA ILE A 150 -2.16 -40.84 44.08
C ILE A 150 -1.69 -42.10 43.33
N ASP A 151 -0.42 -42.44 43.47
CA ASP A 151 0.13 -43.67 42.89
C ASP A 151 -0.43 -44.92 43.56
N ASP A 152 -0.44 -46.03 42.82
CA ASP A 152 -1.12 -47.24 43.25
C ASP A 152 -0.54 -47.81 44.56
N ALA A 153 0.78 -47.66 44.77
CA ALA A 153 1.45 -48.16 45.97
C ALA A 153 1.08 -47.35 47.22
N THR A 154 1.01 -46.03 47.09
CA THR A 154 0.64 -45.10 48.16
C THR A 154 -0.84 -45.24 48.48
N LYS A 155 -1.67 -45.38 47.44
CA LYS A 155 -3.09 -45.68 47.60
C LYS A 155 -3.31 -46.99 48.38
N ALA A 156 -2.61 -48.07 48.02
CA ALA A 156 -2.74 -49.35 48.73
C ALA A 156 -2.35 -49.25 50.22
N LYS A 157 -1.32 -48.46 50.56
CA LYS A 157 -0.95 -48.22 51.97
C LYS A 157 -2.04 -47.46 52.73
N ILE A 158 -2.63 -46.44 52.12
CA ILE A 158 -3.74 -45.67 52.72
C ILE A 158 -4.97 -46.57 52.91
N ASP A 159 -5.34 -47.34 51.90
CA ASP A 159 -6.49 -48.25 51.96
C ASP A 159 -6.30 -49.32 53.05
N ASN A 160 -5.09 -49.89 53.20
CA ASN A 160 -4.79 -50.85 54.27
C ASN A 160 -4.79 -50.22 55.68
N ALA A 161 -4.37 -48.97 55.81
CA ALA A 161 -4.39 -48.26 57.09
C ALA A 161 -5.82 -47.91 57.53
N ALA A 162 -6.71 -47.61 56.59
CA ALA A 162 -8.11 -47.30 56.87
C ALA A 162 -8.96 -48.52 57.26
N ASN A 163 -8.53 -49.74 56.90
CA ASN A 163 -9.27 -50.99 57.15
C ASN A 163 -8.89 -51.70 58.48
N GLN A 164 -8.34 -50.97 59.47
CA GLN A 164 -7.93 -51.53 60.77
C GLN A 164 -8.88 -51.18 61.95
N ASP A 165 -10.02 -50.54 61.68
CA ASP A 165 -11.13 -50.37 62.62
C ASP A 165 -12.13 -51.54 62.52
#